data_AF-A0A3M8S732-F1
#
_entry.id   AF-A0A3M8S732-F1
#
_cell.length_a   1.000
_cell.length_b   1.000
_cell.length_c   1.000
_cell.angle_alpha   90.00
_cell.angle_beta   90.00
_cell.angle_gamma   90.00
#
_symmetry.space_group_name_H-M   'P 1'
#
loop_
_entity.id
_entity.type
_entity.pdbx_description
1 polymer ?
#
loop_
_entity_poly.entity_id
_entity_poly.type
_entity_poly.pdbx_seq_one_letter_code
_entity_poly.pdbx_strand_id
1 'polypeptide(L)' 'GVLAGRLQNSWSVAFWFYSPNGVLGGKRPRDLVSTDAFRVSLAAQHEVDGITHG' A
#
# COMPACT_ATOMS: atom_id res chain seq x y z
N GLY A 1 7.73 18.10 3.29
CA GLY A 1 8.94 17.33 2.94
C GLY A 1 8.59 16.30 1.89
N VAL A 2 9.50 16.03 0.95
CA VAL A 2 9.36 15.28 -0.32
C VAL A 2 8.83 13.83 -0.20
N LEU A 3 8.51 13.35 1.00
CA LEU A 3 8.29 11.94 1.31
C LEU A 3 6.81 11.49 1.26
N ALA A 4 5.86 12.42 1.34
CA ALA A 4 4.44 12.13 1.05
C ALA A 4 4.18 11.87 -0.45
N GLY A 5 5.16 12.16 -1.33
CA GLY A 5 5.06 12.03 -2.78
C GLY A 5 5.02 10.59 -3.32
N ARG A 6 5.36 9.58 -2.49
CA ARG A 6 5.46 8.19 -2.92
C ARG A 6 4.12 7.45 -3.02
N LEU A 7 3.00 8.10 -2.68
CA LEU A 7 1.63 7.62 -2.93
C LEU A 7 0.80 8.66 -3.71
N GLN A 8 1.41 9.72 -4.22
CA GLN A 8 0.68 10.89 -4.75
C GLN A 8 0.40 10.87 -6.25
N ASN A 9 0.90 9.86 -6.98
CA ASN A 9 0.59 9.71 -8.40
C ASN A 9 0.11 8.29 -8.73
N SER A 10 -0.69 8.17 -9.79
CA SER A 10 -1.29 6.89 -10.23
C SER A 10 -0.25 5.79 -10.43
N TRP A 11 0.98 6.15 -10.83
CA TRP A 11 2.07 5.20 -10.98
C TRP A 11 2.52 4.60 -9.63
N SER A 12 2.64 5.43 -8.60
CA SER A 12 3.05 4.98 -7.27
C SER A 12 2.01 4.09 -6.58
N VAL A 13 0.71 4.38 -6.77
CA VAL A 13 -0.39 3.53 -6.31
C VAL A 13 -0.37 2.20 -7.08
N ALA A 14 -0.19 2.23 -8.40
CA ALA A 14 -0.05 1.02 -9.19
C ALA A 14 1.14 0.19 -8.70
N PHE A 15 2.32 0.80 -8.54
CA PHE A 15 3.50 0.11 -8.02
C PHE A 15 3.20 -0.58 -6.68
N TRP A 16 2.59 0.13 -5.72
CA TRP A 16 2.21 -0.45 -4.43
C TRP A 16 1.26 -1.66 -4.59
N PHE A 17 0.28 -1.58 -5.50
CA PHE A 17 -0.64 -2.70 -5.79
C PHE A 17 0.03 -3.93 -6.40
N TYR A 18 1.13 -3.75 -7.14
CA TYR A 18 1.88 -4.83 -7.79
C TYR A 18 3.04 -5.39 -6.94
N SER A 19 3.45 -4.69 -5.89
CA SER A 19 4.51 -5.13 -4.98
C SER A 19 4.01 -6.07 -3.88
N PRO A 20 4.83 -7.03 -3.42
CA PRO A 20 4.58 -7.76 -2.18
C PRO A 20 4.45 -6.81 -0.99
N ASN A 21 3.44 -6.99 -0.15
CA ASN A 21 3.20 -6.15 1.02
C ASN A 21 3.36 -6.95 2.32
N GLY A 22 4.17 -6.44 3.26
CA GLY A 22 4.47 -7.11 4.53
C GLY A 22 3.25 -7.27 5.45
N VAL A 23 2.36 -6.27 5.50
CA VAL A 23 1.10 -6.31 6.27
C VAL A 23 0.16 -7.38 5.72
N LEU A 24 0.22 -7.63 4.41
CA LEU A 24 -0.54 -8.68 3.73
C LEU A 24 0.16 -10.05 3.77
N GLY A 25 1.22 -10.22 4.56
CA GLY A 25 1.96 -11.48 4.66
C GLY A 25 2.74 -11.82 3.39
N GLY A 26 3.24 -10.79 2.68
CA GLY A 26 3.98 -10.94 1.43
C GLY A 26 3.10 -11.07 0.18
N LYS A 27 1.78 -11.09 0.32
CA LYS A 27 0.86 -11.06 -0.83
C LYS A 27 0.79 -9.66 -1.43
N ARG A 28 0.41 -9.58 -2.71
CA ARG A 28 0.22 -8.29 -3.39
C ARG A 28 -1.20 -7.78 -3.12
N PRO A 29 -1.39 -6.47 -2.93
CA PRO A 29 -2.73 -5.90 -2.73
C PRO A 29 -3.71 -6.24 -3.85
N ARG A 30 -3.26 -6.24 -5.12
CA ARG A 30 -4.11 -6.59 -6.27
C ARG A 30 -4.65 -8.03 -6.24
N ASP A 31 -3.94 -8.96 -5.58
CA ASP A 31 -4.33 -10.36 -5.52
C ASP A 31 -5.39 -10.59 -4.41
N LEU A 32 -5.56 -9.61 -3.52
CA LEU A 32 -6.49 -9.67 -2.37
C LEU A 32 -7.66 -8.70 -2.49
N VAL A 33 -7.57 -7.63 -3.29
CA VAL A 33 -8.60 -6.58 -3.31
C VAL A 33 -10.01 -7.08 -3.71
N SER A 34 -10.10 -8.13 -4.54
CA SER A 34 -11.38 -8.71 -4.96
C SER A 34 -11.99 -9.67 -3.93
N THR A 35 -11.21 -10.17 -2.98
CA THR A 35 -11.62 -11.20 -2.02
C THR A 35 -11.61 -10.70 -0.57
N ASP A 36 -10.77 -9.72 -0.26
CA ASP A 36 -10.56 -9.13 1.06
C ASP A 36 -10.10 -7.67 0.93
N ALA A 37 -10.99 -6.82 0.41
CA ALA A 37 -10.75 -5.39 0.24
C ALA A 37 -10.45 -4.69 1.58
N PHE A 38 -11.10 -5.11 2.67
CA PHE A 38 -10.91 -4.51 3.99
C PHE A 38 -9.45 -4.63 4.46
N ARG A 39 -8.85 -5.81 4.31
CA ARG A 39 -7.45 -6.03 4.65
C ARG A 39 -6.50 -5.23 3.78
N VAL A 40 -6.81 -5.06 2.49
CA VAL A 40 -6.04 -4.19 1.58
C VAL A 40 -6.13 -2.72 2.01
N SER A 41 -7.32 -2.25 2.40
CA SER A 41 -7.49 -0.89 2.93
C SER A 41 -6.70 -0.67 4.22
N LEU A 42 -6.65 -1.67 5.12
CA LEU A 42 -5.86 -1.57 6.35
C LEU A 42 -4.36 -1.50 6.05
N ALA A 43 -3.87 -2.29 5.09
CA ALA A 43 -2.48 -2.23 4.65
C ALA A 43 -2.13 -0.89 4.00
N ALA A 44 -3.05 -0.30 3.24
CA ALA A 44 -2.85 1.03 2.66
C ALA A 44 -2.78 2.13 3.74
N GLN A 45 -3.63 2.06 4.76
CA GLN A 45 -3.56 2.96 5.93
C GLN A 45 -2.23 2.81 6.66
N HIS A 46 -1.80 1.57 6.94
CA HIS A 46 -0.51 1.32 7.58
C HIS A 46 0.68 1.86 6.77
N GLU A 47 0.62 1.83 5.43
CA GLU A 47 1.66 2.43 4.59
C GLU A 47 1.68 3.95 4.75
N VAL A 48 0.52 4.61 4.70
CA VAL A 48 0.38 6.06 4.88
C VAL A 48 0.85 6.48 6.29
N ASP A 49 0.46 5.75 7.32
CA ASP A 49 0.82 6.03 8.72
C ASP A 49 2.31 5.72 8.99
N GLY A 50 2.82 4.63 8.40
CA GLY A 50 4.20 4.18 8.51
C GLY A 50 5.22 5.11 7.83
N ILE A 51 4.81 5.84 6.78
CA ILE A 51 5.61 6.90 6.15
C ILE A 51 5.96 8.03 7.16
N THR A 52 5.26 8.13 8.29
CA THR A 52 5.50 9.17 9.31
C THR A 52 6.79 8.98 10.12
N HIS A 53 7.44 7.81 10.06
CA HIS A 53 8.70 7.56 10.76
C HIS A 53 9.89 7.75 9.81
N GLY A 54 10.39 8.98 9.75
CA GLY A 54 11.69 9.36 9.18
C GLY A 54 12.65 9.79 10.28
#